data_AF-A0A0C4E446-F1
#
_entry.id   AF-A0A0C4E446-F1
#
_cell.length_a   1.000
_cell.length_b   1.000
_cell.length_c   1.000
_cell.angle_alpha   90.00
_cell.angle_beta   90.00
_cell.angle_gamma   90.00
#
_symmetry.space_group_name_H-M   'P 1'
#
loop_
_entity.id
_entity.type
_entity.pdbx_description
1 polymer ?
#
loop_
_entity_poly.entity_id
_entity_poly.type
_entity_poly.pdbx_seq_one_letter_code
_entity_poly.pdbx_strand_id
1 'polypeptide(L)'
;MSDPDESFTAFDEVLRGRLTRKGTTHQDPRTAAPAHARPSESDDANPSPSRKSSKEPTLRRNKKNPETKRTALRVKSMALISFLLDFKPRIPFALIAYDDDHHPRMFIDAPYYDLFFAHGALKSSLASATGARLRPALAELIDFIEDHFKDTFTKRERSLRDGNIAFGLAWTLFAPGTLLYARQPTLAPGVAYEECGVATTSAYVEHDGDRRILSVRMQNCMFTGARFRRVRARHHIGEFAGERRLDSTEWAVIPLDLLAEDEQAAIRNRLVERGKRCVQLLSERPVRLGEYDGPVRMVWEVPNKVMNTMLRWESSWNWVICGFVLPSDLSSSPFYSILDVMLRRAGERARADRQEPHSWVFHSLRRGYGRR
;
A
#
# COMPACT_ATOMS: atom_id res chain seq x y z
N MET A 1 2.96 11.43 -33.78
CA MET A 1 3.86 10.42 -33.18
C MET A 1 4.56 11.12 -32.04
N SER A 2 4.25 10.74 -30.81
CA SER A 2 4.75 11.39 -29.60
C SER A 2 5.83 10.50 -28.99
N ASP A 3 6.95 11.09 -28.58
CA ASP A 3 8.15 10.39 -28.10
C ASP A 3 7.84 9.51 -26.87
N PRO A 4 8.23 8.22 -26.87
CA PRO A 4 8.01 7.30 -25.75
C PRO A 4 9.02 7.45 -24.59
N ASP A 5 10.05 8.29 -24.72
CA ASP A 5 11.20 8.30 -23.79
C ASP A 5 11.03 9.13 -22.51
N GLU A 6 10.05 10.04 -22.41
CA GLU A 6 9.90 10.89 -21.21
C GLU A 6 9.35 10.16 -19.96
N SER A 7 8.76 8.98 -20.12
CA SER A 7 8.11 8.28 -19.00
C SER A 7 9.07 7.43 -18.16
N PHE A 8 10.27 7.11 -18.66
CA PHE A 8 11.24 6.25 -17.98
C PHE A 8 12.29 7.01 -17.16
N THR A 9 12.66 8.23 -17.57
CA THR A 9 13.66 9.06 -16.86
C THR A 9 13.20 9.46 -15.45
N ALA A 10 11.91 9.71 -15.26
CA ALA A 10 11.34 10.07 -13.95
C ALA A 10 11.41 8.93 -12.92
N PHE A 11 11.46 7.66 -13.34
CA PHE A 11 11.57 6.52 -12.43
C PHE A 11 13.02 6.31 -11.96
N ASP A 12 13.99 6.62 -12.81
CA ASP A 12 15.41 6.43 -12.54
C ASP A 12 15.98 7.53 -11.60
N GLU A 13 15.46 8.76 -11.69
CA GLU A 13 15.83 9.85 -10.76
C GLU A 13 15.38 9.59 -9.31
N VAL A 14 14.20 8.99 -9.12
CA VAL A 14 13.69 8.63 -7.78
C VAL A 14 14.56 7.56 -7.12
N LEU A 15 15.18 6.69 -7.92
CA LEU A 15 16.07 5.63 -7.43
C LEU A 15 17.48 6.15 -7.12
N ARG A 16 18.01 7.11 -7.90
CA ARG A 16 19.34 7.69 -7.64
C ARG A 16 19.36 8.69 -6.48
N GLY A 17 18.28 9.45 -6.26
CA GLY A 17 18.22 10.48 -5.22
C GLY A 17 18.23 9.96 -3.78
N ARG A 18 18.02 8.66 -3.53
CA ARG A 18 17.97 8.08 -2.17
C ARG A 18 19.28 7.47 -1.68
N LEU A 19 20.29 7.28 -2.53
CA LEU A 19 21.52 6.53 -2.19
C LEU A 19 22.70 7.38 -1.70
N THR A 20 22.62 8.72 -1.72
CA THR A 20 23.79 9.59 -1.45
C THR A 20 23.84 10.26 -0.07
N ARG A 21 23.03 9.84 0.92
CA ARG A 21 23.11 10.38 2.28
C ARG A 21 23.44 9.31 3.33
N LYS A 22 24.73 8.98 3.45
CA LYS A 22 25.35 8.51 4.70
C LYS A 22 26.85 8.78 4.64
N GLY A 23 27.32 9.72 5.45
CA GLY A 23 28.74 10.04 5.59
C GLY A 23 28.95 11.34 6.35
N THR A 24 28.75 11.31 7.67
CA THR A 24 29.31 12.33 8.55
C THR A 24 29.89 11.67 9.80
N THR A 25 31.19 11.88 9.92
CA THR A 25 32.15 11.44 10.93
C THR A 25 31.89 12.10 12.28
N HIS A 26 32.06 11.32 13.35
CA HIS A 26 32.02 11.77 14.75
C HIS A 26 33.30 12.55 15.08
N GLN A 27 33.18 13.75 15.64
CA GLN A 27 34.23 14.41 16.41
C GLN A 27 33.65 14.88 17.74
N ASP A 28 34.26 14.41 18.83
CA ASP A 28 34.08 14.88 20.20
C ASP A 28 34.59 16.32 20.38
N PRO A 29 34.07 17.04 21.37
CA PRO A 29 34.99 17.75 22.24
C PRO A 29 34.69 17.60 23.74
N ARG A 30 35.81 17.47 24.46
CA ARG A 30 35.97 17.47 25.91
C ARG A 30 35.84 18.87 26.52
N THR A 31 35.17 18.90 27.68
CA THR A 31 35.51 19.58 28.95
C THR A 31 35.81 21.08 28.99
N ALA A 32 35.00 21.85 29.75
CA ALA A 32 35.43 22.68 30.89
C ALA A 32 34.26 23.45 31.53
N ALA A 33 34.08 23.30 32.85
CA ALA A 33 33.46 24.27 33.75
C ALA A 33 34.60 25.07 34.43
N PRO A 34 34.39 26.28 35.04
CA PRO A 34 33.75 26.34 36.36
C PRO A 34 33.01 27.64 36.77
N ALA A 35 32.22 27.50 37.85
CA ALA A 35 32.03 28.35 39.05
C ALA A 35 31.42 29.78 39.01
N HIS A 36 30.31 29.88 39.77
CA HIS A 36 29.93 30.87 40.80
C HIS A 36 30.03 32.40 40.56
N ALA A 37 28.86 33.07 40.56
CA ALA A 37 28.54 34.18 41.49
C ALA A 37 27.06 34.61 41.40
N ARG A 38 26.44 34.82 42.57
CA ARG A 38 25.22 35.60 42.89
C ARG A 38 25.60 36.43 44.14
N PRO A 39 24.84 37.44 44.62
CA PRO A 39 23.55 37.98 44.15
C PRO A 39 23.49 39.53 44.11
N SER A 40 22.39 40.10 43.61
CA SER A 40 21.87 41.38 44.14
C SER A 40 20.36 41.45 43.94
N GLU A 41 19.67 41.67 45.05
CA GLU A 41 18.26 42.03 45.18
C GLU A 41 17.97 43.40 44.55
N SER A 42 16.78 43.56 43.98
CA SER A 42 16.04 44.83 44.03
C SER A 42 14.58 44.59 43.64
N ASP A 43 13.72 45.23 44.41
CA ASP A 43 12.27 45.12 44.51
C ASP A 43 11.43 45.58 43.30
N ASP A 44 10.13 45.29 43.46
CA ASP A 44 8.97 46.02 42.96
C ASP A 44 8.62 45.94 41.46
N ALA A 45 7.55 45.19 41.18
CA ALA A 45 6.24 45.77 40.85
C ALA A 45 5.30 44.70 40.27
N ASN A 46 4.22 44.45 41.00
CA ASN A 46 3.04 43.73 40.54
C ASN A 46 2.39 44.54 39.39
N PRO A 47 2.03 43.91 38.27
CA PRO A 47 0.61 43.89 37.98
C PRO A 47 0.15 42.52 37.48
N SER A 48 -0.92 42.04 38.12
CA SER A 48 -1.80 41.03 37.57
C SER A 48 -2.39 41.49 36.24
N PRO A 49 -2.42 40.61 35.22
CA PRO A 49 -3.63 40.48 34.45
C PRO A 49 -4.12 39.03 34.51
N SER A 50 -5.28 38.87 35.14
CA SER A 50 -6.19 37.75 34.91
C SER A 50 -6.59 37.75 33.42
N ARG A 51 -5.73 37.19 32.58
CA ARG A 51 -6.09 36.73 31.24
C ARG A 51 -6.18 35.21 31.35
N LYS A 52 -7.39 34.69 31.56
CA LYS A 52 -7.68 33.30 31.24
C LYS A 52 -7.45 33.15 29.74
N SER A 53 -6.21 32.95 29.32
CA SER A 53 -5.92 32.48 27.98
C SER A 53 -6.55 31.10 27.93
N SER A 54 -7.73 31.01 27.35
CA SER A 54 -8.31 29.73 26.98
C SER A 54 -7.37 29.15 25.93
N LYS A 55 -6.31 28.48 26.39
CA LYS A 55 -5.52 27.57 25.58
C LYS A 55 -6.47 26.44 25.25
N GLU A 56 -7.23 26.66 24.18
CA GLU A 56 -8.09 25.63 23.65
C GLU A 56 -7.16 24.48 23.25
N PRO A 57 -7.33 23.28 23.83
CA PRO A 57 -6.41 22.17 23.58
C PRO A 57 -6.40 21.88 22.09
N THR A 58 -5.20 21.97 21.49
CA THR A 58 -4.98 21.86 20.05
C THR A 58 -5.38 20.48 19.54
N LEU A 59 -5.16 19.48 20.39
CA LEU A 59 -5.48 18.08 20.17
C LEU A 59 -6.47 17.60 21.23
N ARG A 60 -7.51 16.89 20.80
CA ARG A 60 -8.36 16.11 21.71
C ARG A 60 -8.38 14.65 21.30
N ARG A 61 -7.99 13.79 22.24
CA ARG A 61 -8.11 12.33 22.16
C ARG A 61 -9.56 11.91 22.41
N ASN A 62 -9.99 10.80 21.81
CA ASN A 62 -11.24 10.10 22.12
C ASN A 62 -12.56 10.81 21.76
N LYS A 63 -12.64 11.47 20.61
CA LYS A 63 -13.96 11.74 20.01
C LYS A 63 -14.24 10.66 18.95
N LYS A 64 -15.45 10.09 18.95
CA LYS A 64 -15.91 9.29 17.82
C LYS A 64 -15.92 10.20 16.59
N ASN A 65 -15.21 9.80 15.54
CA ASN A 65 -15.33 10.43 14.24
C ASN A 65 -16.82 10.39 13.84
N PRO A 66 -17.45 11.52 13.52
CA PRO A 66 -18.87 11.56 13.19
C PRO A 66 -19.21 10.69 11.98
N GLU A 67 -18.27 10.53 11.04
CA GLU A 67 -18.47 9.75 9.81
C GLU A 67 -18.20 8.26 10.04
N THR A 68 -17.05 7.92 10.63
CA THR A 68 -16.61 6.52 10.74
C THR A 68 -17.02 5.85 12.05
N LYS A 69 -17.51 6.62 13.03
CA LYS A 69 -17.80 6.20 14.42
C LYS A 69 -16.59 5.62 15.18
N ARG A 70 -15.38 5.71 14.60
CA ARG A 70 -14.12 5.22 15.19
C ARG A 70 -13.52 6.26 16.12
N THR A 71 -12.68 5.82 17.04
CA THR A 71 -11.86 6.73 17.85
C THR A 71 -10.94 7.52 16.93
N ALA A 72 -10.98 8.86 17.01
CA ALA A 72 -10.15 9.71 16.17
C ALA A 72 -9.41 10.78 16.99
N LEU A 73 -8.24 11.17 16.49
CA LEU A 73 -7.53 12.36 16.93
C LEU A 73 -8.17 13.55 16.21
N ARG A 74 -8.70 14.49 16.99
CA ARG A 74 -9.27 15.72 16.45
C ARG A 74 -8.24 16.85 16.55
N VAL A 75 -7.84 17.38 15.42
CA VAL A 75 -6.98 18.57 15.30
C VAL A 75 -7.87 19.79 15.10
N LYS A 76 -7.68 20.82 15.95
CA LYS A 76 -8.43 22.08 15.89
C LYS A 76 -7.60 23.28 15.41
N SER A 77 -6.28 23.23 15.58
CA SER A 77 -5.42 24.36 15.18
C SER A 77 -5.43 24.50 13.67
N MET A 78 -5.90 25.65 13.18
CA MET A 78 -5.93 25.93 11.76
C MET A 78 -4.51 25.94 11.17
N ALA A 79 -3.52 26.49 11.89
CA ALA A 79 -2.14 26.46 11.44
C ALA A 79 -1.63 25.03 11.23
N LEU A 80 -1.97 24.12 12.15
CA LEU A 80 -1.58 22.71 12.04
C LEU A 80 -2.35 21.98 10.94
N ILE A 81 -3.66 22.23 10.80
CA ILE A 81 -4.47 21.64 9.72
C ILE A 81 -3.93 22.06 8.35
N SER A 82 -3.66 23.34 8.13
CA SER A 82 -3.06 23.84 6.88
C SER A 82 -1.71 23.16 6.61
N PHE A 83 -0.85 23.08 7.62
CA PHE A 83 0.43 22.37 7.51
C PHE A 83 0.25 20.88 7.15
N LEU A 84 -0.67 20.16 7.81
CA LEU A 84 -0.91 18.75 7.56
C LEU A 84 -1.57 18.49 6.19
N LEU A 85 -2.31 19.46 5.65
CA LEU A 85 -2.84 19.42 4.29
C LEU A 85 -1.74 19.45 3.23
N ASP A 86 -0.73 20.29 3.42
CA ASP A 86 0.46 20.29 2.56
C ASP A 86 1.27 19.00 2.73
N PHE A 87 1.15 18.37 3.91
CA PHE A 87 1.74 17.07 4.24
C PHE A 87 0.92 15.86 3.79
N LYS A 88 -0.25 16.08 3.17
CA LYS A 88 -1.24 15.04 2.83
C LYS A 88 -0.71 13.83 2.06
N PRO A 89 0.30 13.93 1.16
CA PRO A 89 0.89 12.74 0.54
C PRO A 89 1.43 11.70 1.55
N ARG A 90 1.69 12.11 2.80
CA ARG A 90 2.19 11.25 3.88
C ARG A 90 1.13 10.88 4.92
N ILE A 91 -0.03 11.54 4.91
CA ILE A 91 -1.17 11.28 5.81
C ILE A 91 -2.44 11.18 4.96
N PRO A 92 -2.56 10.12 4.13
CA PRO A 92 -3.61 10.02 3.13
C PRO A 92 -5.02 9.91 3.72
N PHE A 93 -5.16 9.49 4.98
CA PHE A 93 -6.46 9.24 5.61
C PHE A 93 -6.95 10.35 6.55
N ALA A 94 -6.29 11.52 6.54
CA ALA A 94 -6.81 12.68 7.26
C ALA A 94 -8.11 13.16 6.60
N LEU A 95 -9.20 13.16 7.37
CA LEU A 95 -10.51 13.67 6.96
C LEU A 95 -10.68 15.11 7.45
N ILE A 96 -11.27 15.97 6.61
CA ILE A 96 -11.66 17.32 7.01
C ILE A 96 -13.17 17.38 7.08
N ALA A 97 -13.68 17.74 8.25
CA ALA A 97 -15.08 18.08 8.43
C ALA A 97 -15.20 19.47 9.04
N TYR A 98 -16.34 20.11 8.82
CA TYR A 98 -16.65 21.41 9.38
C TYR A 98 -17.59 21.23 10.57
N ASP A 99 -17.45 22.07 11.59
CA ASP A 99 -18.45 22.14 12.65
C ASP A 99 -19.63 23.04 12.28
N ASP A 100 -20.62 23.13 13.17
CA ASP A 100 -21.83 23.94 12.98
C ASP A 100 -21.47 25.43 12.75
N ASP A 101 -20.33 25.86 13.31
CA ASP A 101 -19.76 27.20 13.17
C ASP A 101 -18.86 27.35 11.91
N HIS A 102 -18.85 26.36 11.01
CA HIS A 102 -18.06 26.33 9.77
C HIS A 102 -16.54 26.39 9.95
N HIS A 103 -16.03 26.01 11.13
CA HIS A 103 -14.59 25.90 11.35
C HIS A 103 -14.08 24.53 10.89
N PRO A 104 -13.02 24.47 10.05
CA PRO A 104 -12.47 23.21 9.60
C PRO A 104 -11.80 22.46 10.76
N ARG A 105 -12.07 21.16 10.84
CA ARG A 105 -11.50 20.23 11.80
C ARG A 105 -10.93 19.03 11.05
N MET A 106 -9.72 18.65 11.39
CA MET A 106 -9.11 17.44 10.83
C MET A 106 -9.28 16.29 11.81
N PHE A 107 -9.71 15.14 11.28
CA PHE A 107 -9.84 13.88 11.99
C PHE A 107 -8.87 12.87 11.42
N ILE A 108 -8.09 12.26 12.31
CA ILE A 108 -7.18 11.17 11.97
C ILE A 108 -7.64 9.96 12.76
N ASP A 109 -8.06 8.91 12.08
CA ASP A 109 -8.67 7.75 12.73
C ASP A 109 -7.61 6.86 13.41
N ALA A 110 -7.97 6.31 14.58
CA ALA A 110 -7.22 5.24 15.21
C ALA A 110 -7.18 4.03 14.25
N PRO A 111 -6.07 3.28 14.22
CA PRO A 111 -4.93 3.30 15.15
C PRO A 111 -3.78 4.25 14.75
N TYR A 112 -4.06 5.30 13.96
CA TYR A 112 -3.11 6.38 13.64
C TYR A 112 -1.83 5.94 12.92
N TYR A 113 -1.89 4.87 12.12
CA TYR A 113 -0.72 4.34 11.38
C TYR A 113 -0.01 5.40 10.53
N ASP A 114 -0.76 6.29 9.90
CA ASP A 114 -0.20 7.38 9.09
C ASP A 114 0.70 8.30 9.91
N LEU A 115 0.32 8.59 11.17
CA LEU A 115 1.13 9.43 12.06
C LEU A 115 2.42 8.74 12.48
N PHE A 116 2.39 7.41 12.67
CA PHE A 116 3.58 6.63 12.95
C PHE A 116 4.61 6.77 11.81
N PHE A 117 4.18 6.62 10.56
CA PHE A 117 5.08 6.77 9.40
C PHE A 117 5.51 8.22 9.14
N ALA A 118 4.64 9.19 9.43
CA ALA A 118 4.94 10.60 9.29
C ALA A 118 5.88 11.14 10.37
N HIS A 119 6.07 10.44 11.49
CA HIS A 119 6.77 10.91 12.69
C HIS A 119 8.12 11.57 12.42
N GLY A 120 9.04 10.87 11.73
CA GLY A 120 10.39 11.37 11.49
C GLY A 120 10.38 12.66 10.66
N ALA A 121 9.49 12.74 9.67
CA ALA A 121 9.37 13.91 8.82
C ALA A 121 8.69 15.09 9.53
N LEU A 122 7.69 14.83 10.40
CA LEU A 122 7.09 15.85 11.26
C LEU A 122 8.12 16.46 12.21
N LYS A 123 8.98 15.61 12.82
CA LYS A 123 10.10 16.07 13.64
C LYS A 123 11.08 16.97 12.89
N SER A 124 11.46 16.58 11.66
CA SER A 124 12.32 17.43 10.83
C SER A 124 11.65 18.78 10.52
N SER A 125 10.34 18.79 10.25
CA SER A 125 9.59 20.02 9.99
C SER A 125 9.45 20.93 11.21
N LEU A 126 9.43 20.38 12.43
CA LEU A 126 9.38 21.18 13.66
C LEU A 126 10.60 22.11 13.80
N ALA A 127 11.78 21.64 13.41
CA ALA A 127 13.01 22.43 13.45
C ALA A 127 12.92 23.67 12.56
N SER A 128 12.29 23.55 11.39
CA SER A 128 12.09 24.64 10.43
C SER A 128 10.81 25.45 10.62
N ALA A 129 9.94 25.08 11.57
CA ALA A 129 8.67 25.75 11.78
C ALA A 129 8.87 27.14 12.42
N THR A 130 8.52 28.20 11.66
CA THR A 130 8.67 29.61 12.07
C THR A 130 7.37 30.23 12.62
N GLY A 131 6.22 29.58 12.43
CA GLY A 131 4.93 30.12 12.87
C GLY A 131 4.69 30.01 14.38
N ALA A 132 4.41 31.13 15.05
CA ALA A 132 4.15 31.20 16.50
C ALA A 132 3.00 30.28 16.98
N ARG A 133 2.02 30.00 16.11
CA ARG A 133 0.92 29.06 16.38
C ARG A 133 1.19 27.64 15.88
N LEU A 134 1.97 27.49 14.80
CA LEU A 134 2.26 26.18 14.19
C LEU A 134 3.23 25.39 15.06
N ARG A 135 4.34 26.00 15.47
CA ARG A 135 5.39 25.32 16.22
C ARG A 135 4.89 24.63 17.50
N PRO A 136 4.14 25.30 18.41
CA PRO A 136 3.63 24.63 19.62
C PRO A 136 2.60 23.55 19.28
N ALA A 137 1.72 23.77 18.28
CA ALA A 137 0.73 22.78 17.87
C ALA A 137 1.38 21.53 17.26
N LEU A 138 2.43 21.70 16.46
CA LEU A 138 3.20 20.62 15.86
C LEU A 138 4.02 19.86 16.91
N ALA A 139 4.59 20.56 17.89
CA ALA A 139 5.25 19.92 19.03
C ALA A 139 4.26 19.06 19.83
N GLU A 140 3.07 19.58 20.14
CA GLU A 140 2.02 18.83 20.83
C GLU A 140 1.60 17.55 20.06
N LEU A 141 1.57 17.62 18.72
CA LEU A 141 1.30 16.45 17.88
C LEU A 141 2.43 15.43 17.92
N ILE A 142 3.69 15.87 17.89
CA ILE A 142 4.85 14.98 17.99
C ILE A 142 4.88 14.30 19.35
N ASP A 143 4.68 15.04 20.44
CA ASP A 143 4.61 14.49 21.79
C ASP A 143 3.52 13.41 21.90
N PHE A 144 2.35 13.66 21.31
CA PHE A 144 1.28 12.66 21.22
C PHE A 144 1.72 11.38 20.48
N ILE A 145 2.40 11.52 19.34
CA ILE A 145 2.87 10.38 18.54
C ILE A 145 3.90 9.57 19.33
N GLU A 146 4.85 10.25 19.97
CA GLU A 146 5.90 9.60 20.75
C GLU A 146 5.35 8.86 21.96
N ASP A 147 4.44 9.49 22.71
CA ASP A 147 3.77 8.85 23.85
C ASP A 147 2.92 7.64 23.40
N HIS A 148 2.10 7.83 22.35
CA HIS A 148 1.20 6.78 21.87
C HIS A 148 1.92 5.56 21.29
N PHE A 149 3.04 5.76 20.59
CA PHE A 149 3.78 4.71 19.91
C PHE A 149 5.10 4.34 20.56
N LYS A 150 5.40 4.82 21.77
CA LYS A 150 6.67 4.59 22.49
C LYS A 150 7.12 3.13 22.42
N ASP A 151 6.26 2.22 22.89
CA ASP A 151 6.55 0.78 22.91
C ASP A 151 6.67 0.20 21.50
N THR A 152 5.86 0.70 20.56
CA THR A 152 5.88 0.24 19.17
C THR A 152 7.19 0.60 18.49
N PHE A 153 7.71 1.82 18.67
CA PHE A 153 9.03 2.23 18.16
C PHE A 153 10.13 1.33 18.73
N THR A 154 10.20 1.18 20.05
CA THR A 154 11.25 0.38 20.70
C THR A 154 11.18 -1.09 20.28
N LYS A 155 10.00 -1.70 20.24
CA LYS A 155 9.84 -3.10 19.85
C LYS A 155 10.17 -3.31 18.37
N ARG A 156 9.75 -2.38 17.50
CA ARG A 156 10.09 -2.43 16.06
C ARG A 156 11.59 -2.33 15.83
N GLU A 157 12.26 -1.37 16.47
CA GLU A 157 13.72 -1.20 16.30
C GLU A 157 14.48 -2.44 16.76
N ARG A 158 14.06 -3.07 17.86
CA ARG A 158 14.62 -4.36 18.30
C ARG A 158 14.35 -5.48 17.27
N SER A 159 13.09 -5.63 16.84
CA SER A 159 12.67 -6.61 15.83
C SER A 159 13.52 -6.50 14.55
N LEU A 160 13.66 -5.29 14.01
CA LEU A 160 14.45 -5.03 12.81
C LEU A 160 15.94 -5.34 13.00
N ARG A 161 16.50 -5.08 14.18
CA ARG A 161 17.89 -5.42 14.49
C ARG A 161 18.10 -6.94 14.54
N ASP A 162 17.13 -7.65 15.09
CA ASP A 162 17.18 -9.11 15.26
C ASP A 162 16.80 -9.86 13.97
N GLY A 163 16.33 -9.15 12.94
CA GLY A 163 15.92 -9.72 11.65
C GLY A 163 14.60 -10.50 11.71
N ASN A 164 13.82 -10.35 12.78
CA ASN A 164 12.56 -11.03 13.00
C ASN A 164 11.46 -10.03 13.36
N ILE A 165 10.19 -10.33 13.11
CA ILE A 165 9.09 -9.47 13.56
C ILE A 165 7.88 -10.28 14.02
N ALA A 166 7.26 -9.84 15.11
CA ALA A 166 5.98 -10.36 15.56
C ALA A 166 4.83 -9.85 14.68
N PHE A 167 3.79 -10.67 14.49
CA PHE A 167 2.65 -10.29 13.63
C PHE A 167 2.06 -8.94 14.02
N GLY A 168 1.86 -8.65 15.31
CA GLY A 168 1.29 -7.39 15.80
C GLY A 168 2.06 -6.13 15.39
N LEU A 169 3.35 -6.23 15.07
CA LEU A 169 4.21 -5.13 14.62
C LEU A 169 4.41 -5.11 13.10
N ALA A 170 3.96 -6.13 12.36
CA ALA A 170 4.22 -6.29 10.93
C ALA A 170 3.75 -5.09 10.09
N TRP A 171 2.65 -4.44 10.48
CA TRP A 171 2.15 -3.24 9.78
C TRP A 171 3.22 -2.14 9.66
N THR A 172 4.11 -2.02 10.65
CA THR A 172 5.15 -0.98 10.72
C THR A 172 6.26 -1.12 9.66
N LEU A 173 6.26 -2.22 8.90
CA LEU A 173 7.19 -2.45 7.80
C LEU A 173 6.73 -1.74 6.51
N PHE A 174 5.43 -1.57 6.34
CA PHE A 174 4.83 -1.18 5.06
C PHE A 174 4.49 0.31 5.03
N ALA A 175 5.50 1.16 5.20
CA ALA A 175 5.33 2.61 5.12
C ALA A 175 4.89 3.02 3.71
N PRO A 176 3.95 3.97 3.55
CA PRO A 176 3.59 4.50 2.24
C PRO A 176 4.82 5.04 1.50
N GLY A 177 4.96 4.69 0.22
CA GLY A 177 6.13 5.06 -0.60
C GLY A 177 7.31 4.09 -0.52
N THR A 178 7.24 3.03 0.28
CA THR A 178 8.25 1.97 0.32
C THR A 178 8.11 1.03 -0.87
N LEU A 179 9.23 0.61 -1.47
CA LEU A 179 9.23 -0.38 -2.54
C LEU A 179 9.03 -1.77 -1.94
N LEU A 180 8.01 -2.46 -2.40
CA LEU A 180 7.67 -3.82 -1.97
C LEU A 180 8.03 -4.81 -3.06
N TYR A 181 8.46 -5.97 -2.62
CA TYR A 181 8.56 -7.18 -3.43
C TYR A 181 7.48 -8.15 -2.96
N ALA A 182 6.71 -8.69 -3.89
CA ALA A 182 5.74 -9.74 -3.62
C ALA A 182 6.04 -10.97 -4.46
N ARG A 183 5.93 -12.14 -3.83
CA ARG A 183 6.12 -13.45 -4.45
C ARG A 183 5.00 -14.37 -4.00
N GLN A 184 4.24 -14.88 -4.95
CA GLN A 184 3.09 -15.74 -4.70
C GLN A 184 3.23 -17.03 -5.49
N PRO A 185 2.94 -18.20 -4.89
CA PRO A 185 2.88 -19.44 -5.64
C PRO A 185 1.79 -19.35 -6.71
N THR A 186 2.06 -19.87 -7.90
CA THR A 186 1.03 -20.04 -8.93
C THR A 186 0.47 -21.46 -8.91
N LEU A 187 -0.55 -21.72 -9.72
CA LEU A 187 -1.06 -23.08 -9.93
C LEU A 187 -0.05 -23.99 -10.64
N ALA A 188 0.94 -23.42 -11.35
CA ALA A 188 1.99 -24.18 -11.99
C ALA A 188 3.08 -24.55 -10.95
N PRO A 189 3.35 -25.85 -10.72
CA PRO A 189 4.37 -26.28 -9.78
C PRO A 189 5.73 -25.65 -10.08
N GLY A 190 6.42 -25.16 -9.05
CA GLY A 190 7.72 -24.52 -9.17
C GLY A 190 7.71 -23.11 -9.78
N VAL A 191 6.54 -22.59 -10.18
CA VAL A 191 6.40 -21.25 -10.75
C VAL A 191 5.78 -20.32 -9.72
N ALA A 192 6.47 -19.22 -9.44
CA ALA A 192 5.97 -18.14 -8.60
C ALA A 192 5.66 -16.90 -9.46
N TYR A 193 4.54 -16.26 -9.16
CA TYR A 193 4.26 -14.92 -9.64
C TYR A 193 5.04 -13.93 -8.77
N GLU A 194 5.83 -13.09 -9.41
CA GLU A 194 6.67 -12.10 -8.74
C GLU A 194 6.30 -10.73 -9.25
N GLU A 195 6.26 -9.74 -8.37
CA GLU A 195 6.01 -8.35 -8.74
C GLU A 195 6.66 -7.39 -7.75
N CYS A 196 6.89 -6.16 -8.23
CA CYS A 196 7.29 -5.04 -7.37
C CYS A 196 6.28 -3.90 -7.51
N GLY A 197 6.03 -3.22 -6.39
CA GLY A 197 5.12 -2.10 -6.33
C GLY A 197 5.46 -1.17 -5.19
N VAL A 198 4.88 0.02 -5.19
CA VAL A 198 5.05 0.98 -4.10
C VAL A 198 3.92 0.78 -3.10
N ALA A 199 4.26 0.56 -1.84
CA ALA A 199 3.32 0.52 -0.73
C ALA A 199 2.48 1.79 -0.72
N THR A 200 1.16 1.64 -0.65
CA THR A 200 0.24 2.77 -0.52
C THR A 200 -0.29 2.86 0.89
N THR A 201 -0.77 1.73 1.44
CA THR A 201 -1.44 1.68 2.74
C THR A 201 -1.31 0.26 3.30
N SER A 202 -1.29 0.13 4.62
CA SER A 202 -1.34 -1.16 5.32
C SER A 202 -2.27 -1.04 6.53
N ALA A 203 -3.06 -2.08 6.78
CA ALA A 203 -3.95 -2.11 7.93
C ALA A 203 -4.33 -3.56 8.30
N TYR A 204 -4.54 -3.79 9.60
CA TYR A 204 -5.23 -5.01 10.03
C TYR A 204 -6.70 -4.94 9.64
N VAL A 205 -7.18 -6.05 9.09
CA VAL A 205 -8.59 -6.29 8.78
C VAL A 205 -8.99 -7.60 9.44
N GLU A 206 -10.24 -7.68 9.87
CA GLU A 206 -10.84 -8.94 10.34
C GLU A 206 -11.29 -9.75 9.13
N HIS A 207 -11.05 -11.06 9.16
CA HIS A 207 -11.48 -11.99 8.13
C HIS A 207 -12.17 -13.18 8.79
N ASP A 208 -13.26 -13.65 8.17
CA ASP A 208 -14.14 -14.75 8.58
C ASP A 208 -13.62 -15.61 9.75
N GLY A 209 -14.23 -15.45 10.93
CA GLY A 209 -13.92 -16.26 12.12
C GLY A 209 -12.77 -15.71 12.99
N ASP A 210 -12.79 -14.41 13.28
CA ASP A 210 -11.89 -13.71 14.21
C ASP A 210 -10.39 -13.72 13.85
N ARG A 211 -10.01 -14.22 12.67
CA ARG A 211 -8.60 -14.20 12.26
C ARG A 211 -8.22 -12.82 11.75
N ARG A 212 -7.16 -12.26 12.32
CA ARG A 212 -6.62 -10.99 11.87
C ARG A 212 -5.76 -11.22 10.63
N ILE A 213 -5.93 -10.36 9.63
CA ILE A 213 -5.10 -10.34 8.44
C ILE A 213 -4.49 -8.95 8.32
N LEU A 214 -3.20 -8.88 8.03
CA LEU A 214 -2.58 -7.63 7.60
C LEU A 214 -2.80 -7.48 6.09
N SER A 215 -3.65 -6.52 5.71
CA SER A 215 -3.88 -6.15 4.31
C SER A 215 -2.88 -5.07 3.89
N VAL A 216 -1.99 -5.40 2.96
CA VAL A 216 -1.04 -4.46 2.36
C VAL A 216 -1.53 -4.11 0.96
N ARG A 217 -1.72 -2.81 0.69
CA ARG A 217 -2.06 -2.32 -0.65
C ARG A 217 -0.84 -1.71 -1.29
N MET A 218 -0.58 -2.05 -2.54
CA MET A 218 0.50 -1.46 -3.32
C MET A 218 0.03 -1.02 -4.69
N GLN A 219 0.82 -0.14 -5.30
CA GLN A 219 0.62 0.33 -6.66
C GLN A 219 1.79 -0.13 -7.52
N ASN A 220 1.49 -0.90 -8.54
CA ASN A 220 2.45 -1.45 -9.51
C ASN A 220 2.09 -0.96 -10.92
N CYS A 221 2.90 -1.31 -11.92
CA CYS A 221 2.64 -1.02 -13.32
C CYS A 221 2.31 -2.32 -14.06
N MET A 222 1.18 -2.37 -14.76
CA MET A 222 0.73 -3.55 -15.49
C MET A 222 0.29 -3.17 -16.90
N PHE A 223 0.59 -4.02 -17.86
CA PHE A 223 0.11 -3.87 -19.23
C PHE A 223 -1.34 -4.37 -19.32
N THR A 224 -2.26 -3.51 -19.71
CA THR A 224 -3.70 -3.86 -19.77
C THR A 224 -4.11 -4.47 -21.12
N GLY A 225 -3.16 -4.94 -21.92
CA GLY A 225 -3.41 -5.39 -23.30
C GLY A 225 -3.49 -4.25 -24.34
N ALA A 226 -3.31 -3.00 -23.92
CA ALA A 226 -3.31 -1.84 -24.81
C ALA A 226 -2.26 -0.79 -24.40
N ARG A 227 -2.11 -0.56 -23.09
CA ARG A 227 -1.09 0.34 -22.55
C ARG A 227 -0.69 -0.10 -21.15
N PHE A 228 0.50 0.34 -20.73
CA PHE A 228 0.89 0.26 -19.33
C PHE A 228 0.04 1.23 -18.50
N ARG A 229 -0.49 0.74 -17.38
CA ARG A 229 -1.22 1.54 -16.40
C ARG A 229 -0.74 1.21 -15.01
N ARG A 230 -0.87 2.20 -14.12
CA ARG A 230 -0.75 1.93 -12.69
C ARG A 230 -1.98 1.19 -12.22
N VAL A 231 -1.79 0.02 -11.62
CA VAL A 231 -2.88 -0.77 -11.02
C VAL A 231 -2.63 -0.93 -9.53
N ARG A 232 -3.71 -1.21 -8.78
CA ARG A 232 -3.65 -1.38 -7.33
C ARG A 232 -3.71 -2.87 -7.03
N ALA A 233 -2.66 -3.40 -6.44
CA ALA A 233 -2.62 -4.78 -5.94
C ALA A 233 -2.87 -4.80 -4.43
N ARG A 234 -3.38 -5.92 -3.93
CA ARG A 234 -3.62 -6.15 -2.51
C ARG A 234 -3.04 -7.50 -2.13
N HIS A 235 -2.19 -7.49 -1.12
CA HIS A 235 -1.62 -8.70 -0.53
C HIS A 235 -2.10 -8.86 0.91
N HIS A 236 -2.14 -10.11 1.34
CA HIS A 236 -2.63 -10.50 2.65
C HIS A 236 -1.54 -11.31 3.35
N ILE A 237 -1.22 -10.88 4.56
CA ILE A 237 -0.35 -11.63 5.47
C ILE A 237 -1.27 -12.13 6.58
N GLY A 238 -1.48 -13.44 6.63
CA GLY A 238 -2.25 -14.07 7.69
C GLY A 238 -1.53 -13.93 9.04
N GLU A 239 -2.30 -13.86 10.12
CA GLU A 239 -1.77 -13.89 11.47
C GLU A 239 -0.90 -15.13 11.70
N PHE A 240 0.20 -14.92 12.42
CA PHE A 240 1.15 -15.96 12.78
C PHE A 240 1.58 -15.81 14.24
N ALA A 241 1.86 -16.94 14.88
CA ALA A 241 2.33 -16.98 16.26
C ALA A 241 3.83 -16.68 16.33
N GLY A 242 4.25 -16.04 17.43
CA GLY A 242 5.67 -15.71 17.67
C GLY A 242 6.19 -14.65 16.71
N GLU A 243 7.44 -14.85 16.28
CA GLU A 243 8.15 -13.95 15.37
C GLU A 243 8.52 -14.70 14.08
N ARG A 244 8.52 -14.00 12.96
CA ARG A 244 8.99 -14.52 11.67
C ARG A 244 10.22 -13.78 11.19
N ARG A 245 11.14 -14.51 10.58
CA ARG A 245 12.30 -13.94 9.90
C ARG A 245 11.87 -13.05 8.75
N LEU A 246 12.55 -11.92 8.59
CA LEU A 246 12.35 -10.98 7.50
C LEU A 246 13.15 -11.44 6.28
N ASP A 247 12.58 -12.37 5.52
CA ASP A 247 13.13 -12.84 4.25
C ASP A 247 12.02 -13.10 3.22
N SER A 248 12.42 -13.33 1.96
CA SER A 248 11.50 -13.53 0.84
C SER A 248 10.87 -14.93 0.79
N THR A 249 11.29 -15.85 1.66
CA THR A 249 10.78 -17.23 1.70
C THR A 249 9.58 -17.37 2.64
N GLU A 250 9.61 -16.65 3.77
CA GLU A 250 8.55 -16.67 4.79
C GLU A 250 7.44 -15.64 4.53
N TRP A 251 7.69 -14.65 3.67
CA TRP A 251 6.78 -13.54 3.41
C TRP A 251 6.31 -13.48 1.95
N ALA A 252 4.99 -13.49 1.75
CA ALA A 252 4.39 -13.29 0.43
C ALA A 252 4.57 -11.86 -0.10
N VAL A 253 4.77 -10.88 0.79
CA VAL A 253 5.09 -9.49 0.47
C VAL A 253 6.01 -8.92 1.53
N ILE A 254 7.09 -8.26 1.12
CA ILE A 254 8.10 -7.70 2.02
C ILE A 254 8.67 -6.39 1.43
N PRO A 255 9.00 -5.39 2.26
CA PRO A 255 9.80 -4.26 1.81
C PRO A 255 11.14 -4.72 1.23
N LEU A 256 11.46 -4.25 0.03
CA LEU A 256 12.67 -4.68 -0.68
C LEU A 256 13.95 -4.31 0.10
N ASP A 257 13.94 -3.17 0.80
CA ASP A 257 15.05 -2.67 1.61
C ASP A 257 15.36 -3.49 2.87
N LEU A 258 14.49 -4.45 3.22
CA LEU A 258 14.71 -5.39 4.32
C LEU A 258 15.37 -6.71 3.88
N LEU A 259 15.50 -6.95 2.57
CA LEU A 259 16.21 -8.10 2.04
C LEU A 259 17.72 -7.86 2.01
N ALA A 260 18.52 -8.92 1.90
CA ALA A 260 19.97 -8.78 1.76
C ALA A 260 20.32 -8.04 0.45
N GLU A 261 21.39 -7.24 0.42
CA GLU A 261 21.72 -6.37 -0.72
C GLU A 261 21.93 -7.15 -2.03
N ASP A 262 22.54 -8.33 -1.95
CA ASP A 262 22.72 -9.26 -3.07
C ASP A 262 21.37 -9.78 -3.60
N GLU A 263 20.45 -10.13 -2.71
CA GLU A 263 19.09 -10.54 -3.05
C GLU A 263 18.30 -9.37 -3.68
N GLN A 264 18.40 -8.17 -3.13
CA GLN A 264 17.79 -6.96 -3.69
C GLN A 264 18.27 -6.71 -5.13
N ALA A 265 19.59 -6.80 -5.36
CA ALA A 265 20.19 -6.65 -6.68
C ALA A 265 19.71 -7.74 -7.65
N ALA A 266 19.66 -9.01 -7.20
CA ALA A 266 19.19 -10.12 -8.01
C ALA A 266 17.71 -9.97 -8.41
N ILE A 267 16.84 -9.60 -7.45
CA ILE A 267 15.42 -9.33 -7.71
C ILE A 267 15.27 -8.17 -8.69
N ARG A 268 15.95 -7.04 -8.45
CA ARG A 268 15.92 -5.88 -9.34
C ARG A 268 16.32 -6.26 -10.76
N ASN A 269 17.46 -6.92 -10.93
CA ASN A 269 17.97 -7.31 -12.24
C ASN A 269 16.99 -8.23 -12.96
N ARG A 270 16.50 -9.27 -12.28
CA ARG A 270 15.52 -10.21 -12.85
C ARG A 270 14.24 -9.51 -13.30
N LEU A 271 13.68 -8.63 -12.47
CA LEU A 271 12.42 -7.94 -12.78
C LEU A 271 12.58 -6.88 -13.87
N VAL A 272 13.72 -6.17 -13.90
CA VAL A 272 14.05 -5.20 -14.94
C VAL A 272 14.21 -5.89 -16.29
N GLU A 273 15.00 -6.96 -16.35
CA GLU A 273 15.20 -7.72 -17.59
C GLU A 273 13.89 -8.32 -18.11
N ARG A 274 13.06 -8.85 -17.20
CA ARG A 274 11.69 -9.30 -17.56
C ARG A 274 10.83 -8.15 -18.10
N GLY A 275 10.92 -6.97 -17.50
CA GLY A 275 10.23 -5.76 -17.96
C GLY A 275 10.66 -5.33 -19.36
N LYS A 276 11.98 -5.26 -19.61
CA LYS A 276 12.55 -4.96 -20.93
C LYS A 276 12.08 -5.98 -21.96
N ARG A 277 12.12 -7.27 -21.63
CA ARG A 277 11.65 -8.34 -22.52
C ARG A 277 10.16 -8.20 -22.84
N CYS A 278 9.33 -7.86 -21.85
CA CYS A 278 7.91 -7.60 -22.07
C CYS A 278 7.69 -6.44 -23.04
N VAL A 279 8.38 -5.30 -22.84
CA VAL A 279 8.28 -4.14 -23.74
C VAL A 279 8.75 -4.50 -25.16
N GLN A 280 9.88 -5.19 -25.29
CA GLN A 280 10.38 -5.65 -26.58
C GLN A 280 9.35 -6.51 -27.32
N LEU A 281 8.78 -7.51 -26.63
CA LEU A 281 7.76 -8.39 -27.21
C LEU A 281 6.52 -7.61 -27.68
N LEU A 282 6.08 -6.63 -26.90
CA LEU A 282 4.94 -5.78 -27.25
C LEU A 282 5.24 -4.84 -28.43
N SER A 283 6.49 -4.43 -28.61
CA SER A 283 6.94 -3.64 -29.76
C SER A 283 7.07 -4.46 -31.03
N GLU A 284 7.58 -5.70 -30.93
CA GLU A 284 7.75 -6.61 -32.07
C GLU A 284 6.41 -7.17 -32.56
N ARG A 285 5.49 -7.45 -31.64
CA ARG A 285 4.15 -7.95 -31.93
C ARG A 285 3.17 -7.21 -31.03
N PRO A 286 2.49 -6.16 -31.52
CA PRO A 286 1.49 -5.47 -30.72
C PRO A 286 0.36 -6.45 -30.41
N VAL A 287 0.42 -7.06 -29.22
CA VAL A 287 -0.63 -7.95 -28.72
C VAL A 287 -1.82 -7.06 -28.36
N ARG A 288 -2.81 -7.00 -29.24
CA ARG A 288 -4.12 -6.47 -28.88
C ARG A 288 -4.86 -7.53 -28.10
N LEU A 289 -5.38 -7.14 -26.93
CA LEU A 289 -6.28 -7.99 -26.16
C LEU A 289 -7.51 -8.32 -27.04
N GLY A 290 -7.56 -9.55 -27.57
CA GLY A 290 -8.56 -9.98 -28.56
C GLY A 290 -7.98 -10.62 -29.83
N GLU A 291 -6.68 -10.44 -30.11
CA GLU A 291 -5.97 -11.07 -31.25
C GLU A 291 -5.05 -12.24 -30.79
N TYR A 292 -5.12 -12.63 -29.52
CA TYR A 292 -4.43 -13.82 -29.03
C TYR A 292 -5.21 -15.09 -29.43
N ASP A 293 -4.81 -15.71 -30.54
CA ASP A 293 -5.31 -17.01 -31.01
C ASP A 293 -4.59 -18.22 -30.37
N GLY A 294 -3.74 -17.98 -29.37
CA GLY A 294 -3.10 -19.05 -28.61
C GLY A 294 -4.10 -19.74 -27.65
N PRO A 295 -3.81 -20.96 -27.19
CA PRO A 295 -4.71 -21.67 -26.30
C PRO A 295 -4.90 -20.89 -24.98
N VAL A 296 -6.09 -20.30 -24.82
CA VAL A 296 -6.52 -19.76 -23.53
C VAL A 296 -6.88 -20.95 -22.65
N ARG A 297 -5.94 -21.39 -21.83
CA ARG A 297 -6.24 -22.37 -20.77
C ARG A 297 -6.94 -21.62 -19.65
N MET A 298 -8.27 -21.55 -19.73
CA MET A 298 -9.08 -21.22 -18.57
C MET A 298 -8.91 -22.35 -17.55
N VAL A 299 -8.05 -22.13 -16.55
CA VAL A 299 -7.87 -23.09 -15.46
C VAL A 299 -9.05 -22.93 -14.50
N TRP A 300 -10.18 -23.54 -14.85
CA TRP A 300 -11.31 -23.74 -13.93
C TRP A 300 -11.68 -25.22 -13.93
N GLU A 301 -11.03 -26.00 -13.07
CA GLU A 301 -11.68 -27.13 -12.42
C GLU A 301 -11.73 -26.79 -10.93
N VAL A 302 -12.71 -25.98 -10.56
CA VAL A 302 -13.02 -25.72 -9.17
C VAL A 302 -14.12 -26.71 -8.78
N PRO A 303 -13.88 -27.67 -7.86
CA PRO A 303 -14.93 -28.54 -7.36
C PRO A 303 -16.08 -27.68 -6.84
N ASN A 304 -17.33 -28.02 -7.21
CA ASN A 304 -18.54 -27.21 -6.95
C ASN A 304 -18.70 -26.69 -5.49
N LYS A 305 -18.03 -27.31 -4.50
CA LYS A 305 -18.01 -26.82 -3.11
C LYS A 305 -17.20 -25.53 -2.90
N VAL A 306 -16.18 -25.24 -3.71
CA VAL A 306 -15.36 -24.03 -3.59
C VAL A 306 -16.01 -22.84 -4.31
N MET A 307 -16.87 -23.09 -5.32
CA MET A 307 -17.62 -22.05 -6.05
C MET A 307 -18.52 -21.22 -5.11
N ASN A 308 -19.19 -21.85 -4.14
CA ASN A 308 -20.03 -21.13 -3.17
C ASN A 308 -19.22 -20.30 -2.16
N THR A 309 -17.94 -20.64 -1.95
CA THR A 309 -17.04 -19.86 -1.09
C THR A 309 -16.43 -18.68 -1.86
N MET A 310 -16.15 -18.85 -3.16
CA MET A 310 -15.65 -17.79 -4.05
C MET A 310 -16.72 -16.80 -4.52
N LEU A 311 -17.98 -17.22 -4.69
CA LEU A 311 -19.08 -16.31 -5.08
C LEU A 311 -19.43 -15.27 -4.00
N ARG A 312 -18.95 -15.42 -2.76
CA ARG A 312 -19.06 -14.35 -1.73
C ARG A 312 -17.97 -13.28 -1.84
N TRP A 313 -16.94 -13.48 -2.67
CA TRP A 313 -15.88 -12.52 -2.95
C TRP A 313 -16.20 -11.72 -4.23
N GLU A 314 -17.29 -10.95 -4.22
CA GLU A 314 -17.78 -10.19 -5.39
C GLU A 314 -16.88 -9.01 -5.83
N SER A 315 -15.77 -8.72 -5.15
CA SER A 315 -14.95 -7.54 -5.43
C SER A 315 -13.63 -7.79 -6.19
N SER A 316 -13.36 -9.03 -6.63
CA SER A 316 -12.07 -9.41 -7.26
C SER A 316 -12.14 -9.85 -8.73
N TRP A 317 -13.24 -9.62 -9.44
CA TRP A 317 -13.45 -10.01 -10.85
C TRP A 317 -12.64 -9.22 -11.90
N ASN A 318 -11.46 -8.70 -11.54
CA ASN A 318 -10.56 -7.97 -12.44
C ASN A 318 -9.12 -8.47 -12.36
N TRP A 319 -8.87 -9.79 -12.32
CA TRP A 319 -7.49 -10.30 -12.37
C TRP A 319 -7.37 -11.63 -13.12
N VAL A 320 -7.36 -11.54 -14.45
CA VAL A 320 -6.42 -12.28 -15.30
C VAL A 320 -5.94 -11.24 -16.32
N ILE A 321 -4.69 -11.35 -16.83
CA ILE A 321 -3.93 -10.43 -17.72
C ILE A 321 -2.86 -9.68 -16.89
N CYS A 322 -1.57 -9.99 -16.89
CA CYS A 322 -0.72 -10.91 -17.67
C CYS A 322 0.32 -11.53 -16.73
N GLY A 323 0.26 -12.85 -16.54
CA GLY A 323 1.39 -13.66 -16.08
C GLY A 323 1.87 -14.50 -17.26
N PHE A 324 2.66 -13.93 -18.17
CA PHE A 324 3.33 -14.74 -19.18
C PHE A 324 4.53 -15.42 -18.53
N VAL A 325 4.36 -16.70 -18.17
CA VAL A 325 5.49 -17.63 -18.04
C VAL A 325 5.38 -18.52 -19.27
N LEU A 326 6.19 -18.22 -20.29
CA LEU A 326 6.35 -19.12 -21.44
C LEU A 326 7.28 -20.26 -20.99
N PRO A 327 6.83 -21.53 -20.95
CA PRO A 327 7.73 -22.67 -20.79
C PRO A 327 8.66 -22.73 -22.00
N SER A 328 9.94 -22.99 -21.78
CA SER A 328 10.96 -23.01 -22.83
C SER A 328 10.91 -24.23 -23.76
N ASP A 329 10.07 -25.24 -23.50
CA ASP A 329 9.92 -26.39 -24.40
C ASP A 329 8.51 -27.00 -24.32
N LEU A 330 7.79 -27.00 -25.45
CA LEU A 330 6.42 -27.53 -25.57
C LEU A 330 6.32 -28.82 -26.41
N SER A 331 7.44 -29.42 -26.83
CA SER A 331 7.42 -30.53 -27.81
C SER A 331 7.41 -31.95 -27.23
N SER A 332 7.47 -32.16 -25.91
CA SER A 332 7.70 -33.51 -25.34
C SER A 332 6.73 -33.98 -24.25
N SER A 333 5.58 -33.32 -24.03
CA SER A 333 4.63 -33.76 -23.00
C SER A 333 3.55 -34.73 -23.52
N PRO A 334 3.43 -35.96 -22.96
CA PRO A 334 2.39 -36.93 -23.33
C PRO A 334 0.95 -36.50 -22.98
N PHE A 335 0.76 -35.31 -22.40
CA PHE A 335 -0.57 -34.72 -22.14
C PHE A 335 -1.25 -34.18 -23.40
N TYR A 336 -0.51 -33.95 -24.50
CA TYR A 336 -1.08 -33.44 -25.75
C TYR A 336 -1.99 -34.45 -26.47
N SER A 337 -1.73 -35.75 -26.35
CA SER A 337 -2.54 -36.78 -27.03
C SER A 337 -3.91 -36.99 -26.39
N ILE A 338 -4.01 -36.84 -25.06
CA ILE A 338 -5.27 -37.00 -24.32
C ILE A 338 -6.20 -35.79 -24.57
N LEU A 339 -5.63 -34.59 -24.66
CA LEU A 339 -6.38 -33.37 -24.91
C LEU A 339 -6.94 -33.31 -26.35
N ASP A 340 -6.17 -33.77 -27.34
CA ASP A 340 -6.61 -33.80 -28.74
C ASP A 340 -7.77 -34.81 -28.96
N VAL A 341 -7.73 -35.96 -28.29
CA VAL A 341 -8.82 -36.96 -28.31
C VAL A 341 -10.10 -36.43 -27.66
N MET A 342 -9.99 -35.66 -26.57
CA MET A 342 -11.14 -35.07 -25.90
C MET A 342 -11.78 -33.92 -26.71
N LEU A 343 -10.96 -33.09 -27.36
CA LEU A 343 -11.44 -31.99 -28.19
C LEU A 343 -12.09 -32.47 -29.50
N ARG A 344 -11.59 -33.55 -30.11
CA ARG A 344 -12.25 -34.18 -31.27
C ARG A 344 -13.63 -34.72 -30.92
N ARG A 345 -13.77 -35.40 -29.77
CA ARG A 345 -15.08 -35.92 -29.30
C ARG A 345 -16.08 -34.81 -28.95
N ALA A 346 -15.60 -33.68 -28.41
CA ALA A 346 -16.45 -32.53 -28.12
C ALA A 346 -16.90 -31.82 -29.41
N GLY A 347 -16.02 -31.71 -30.41
CA GLY A 347 -16.34 -31.16 -31.73
C GLY A 347 -17.33 -32.02 -32.53
N GLU A 348 -17.27 -33.35 -32.40
CA GLU A 348 -18.22 -34.28 -33.02
C GLU A 348 -19.63 -34.17 -32.40
N ARG A 349 -19.74 -33.99 -31.08
CA ARG A 349 -21.03 -33.74 -30.42
C ARG A 349 -21.66 -32.40 -30.80
N ALA A 350 -20.86 -31.34 -30.86
CA ALA A 350 -21.36 -30.01 -31.24
C ALA A 350 -21.84 -29.93 -32.71
N ARG A 351 -21.39 -30.83 -33.58
CA ARG A 351 -21.87 -30.95 -34.96
C ARG A 351 -23.15 -31.78 -35.08
N ALA A 352 -23.37 -32.73 -34.18
CA ALA A 352 -24.62 -33.48 -34.11
C ALA A 352 -25.81 -32.61 -33.64
N ASP A 353 -25.55 -31.60 -32.81
CA ASP A 353 -26.60 -30.76 -32.21
C ASP A 353 -27.02 -29.54 -33.07
N ARG A 354 -26.49 -29.37 -34.30
CA ARG A 354 -26.79 -28.23 -35.20
C ARG A 354 -27.74 -28.57 -36.37
N GLN A 355 -28.76 -29.39 -36.13
CA GLN A 355 -29.91 -29.50 -37.05
C GLN A 355 -31.20 -29.14 -36.33
N GLU A 356 -31.61 -27.87 -36.45
CA GLU A 356 -32.92 -27.42 -36.98
C GLU A 356 -33.15 -25.92 -36.68
N PRO A 357 -33.71 -25.13 -37.62
CA PRO A 357 -34.07 -23.73 -37.37
C PRO A 357 -35.58 -23.58 -37.18
N HIS A 358 -36.02 -23.03 -36.05
CA HIS A 358 -37.34 -22.40 -35.95
C HIS A 358 -37.23 -20.97 -35.44
N SER A 359 -37.74 -20.06 -36.28
CA SER A 359 -37.90 -18.63 -36.08
C SER A 359 -38.84 -18.30 -34.91
N TRP A 360 -38.43 -17.35 -34.06
CA TRP A 360 -39.35 -16.62 -33.20
C TRP A 360 -39.15 -15.11 -33.38
N VAL A 361 -40.20 -14.46 -33.87
CA VAL A 361 -40.38 -13.01 -33.96
C VAL A 361 -40.93 -12.52 -32.62
N PHE A 362 -40.30 -11.52 -31.99
CA PHE A 362 -40.83 -10.86 -30.79
C PHE A 362 -41.50 -9.53 -31.14
N HIS A 363 -42.80 -9.42 -30.84
CA HIS A 363 -43.56 -8.18 -30.82
C HIS A 363 -43.25 -7.37 -29.55
N SER A 364 -43.15 -6.05 -29.72
CA SER A 364 -42.95 -5.07 -28.65
C SER A 364 -44.24 -4.82 -27.85
N LEU A 365 -44.12 -4.81 -26.52
CA LEU A 365 -45.14 -4.27 -25.62
C LEU A 365 -44.50 -3.24 -24.69
N ARG A 366 -44.72 -1.95 -25.03
CA ARG A 366 -44.60 -0.82 -24.11
C ARG A 366 -45.72 -0.92 -23.07
N ARG A 367 -45.37 -0.90 -21.78
CA ARG A 367 -46.26 -0.40 -20.72
C ARG A 367 -45.53 0.66 -19.93
N GLY A 368 -46.02 1.89 -20.03
CA GLY A 368 -45.74 2.95 -19.07
C GLY A 368 -46.62 2.77 -17.84
N TYR A 369 -46.09 3.16 -16.69
CA TYR A 369 -46.88 3.46 -15.51
C TYR A 369 -46.38 4.78 -14.91
N GLY A 370 -47.30 5.74 -14.84
CA GLY A 370 -47.16 6.99 -14.12
C GLY A 370 -48.52 7.41 -13.59
N ARG A 371 -48.63 7.40 -12.25
CA ARG A 371 -49.51 8.18 -11.35
C ARG A 371 -51.03 8.11 -11.52
N ARG A 372 -51.70 7.63 -10.47
CA ARG A 372 -52.32 8.49 -9.45
C ARG A 372 -52.13 7.88 -8.08
#